data_AF-A0A1F3SW60-F1
#
_entry.id   AF-A0A1F3SW60-F1
#
_cell.length_a   1.000
_cell.length_b   1.000
_cell.length_c   1.000
_cell.angle_alpha   90.00
_cell.angle_beta   90.00
_cell.angle_gamma   90.00
#
_symmetry.space_group_name_H-M   'P 1'
#
loop_
_entity.id
_entity.type
_entity.pdbx_description
1 polymer ?
#
loop_
_entity_poly.entity_id
_entity_poly.type
_entity_poly.pdbx_seq_one_letter_code
_entity_poly.pdbx_strand_id
1 'polypeptide(L)'
;MSIQAIKALIVQTSAYFGQKFEDHVVQMFAEDLADLPVEKVASALKELRRDPKTTRFPLPAAIRAVAKPTLVPEHEAIEAASRIIAAVARIGSYRSDDARQEVGELAWAIVQSEGGWENVCQMLTHDNLSILRAQWKHLAVSKLAQAKGGQFTAQSRLSLRQESRIPEVLPDSEKLHFKENNHFDKEV
;
A
#
# COMPACT_ATOMS: atom_id res chain seq x y z
N MET A 1 10.91 30.98 13.95
CA MET A 1 12.21 31.31 13.31
C MET A 1 12.66 30.31 12.24
N SER A 2 11.85 29.29 11.86
CA SER A 2 12.27 28.22 10.92
C SER A 2 12.24 28.62 9.43
N ILE A 3 11.25 29.40 9.00
CA ILE A 3 11.00 29.68 7.56
C ILE A 3 12.16 30.43 6.91
N GLN A 4 12.73 31.45 7.57
CA GLN A 4 13.82 32.24 6.98
C GLN A 4 15.09 31.42 6.73
N ALA A 5 15.38 30.45 7.61
CA ALA A 5 16.50 29.52 7.42
C ALA A 5 16.24 28.57 6.25
N ILE A 6 15.01 28.07 6.10
CA ILE A 6 14.61 27.22 4.96
C ILE A 6 14.74 27.98 3.64
N LYS A 7 14.32 29.25 3.58
CA LYS A 7 14.51 30.10 2.39
C LYS A 7 15.98 30.20 1.99
N ALA A 8 16.87 30.46 2.95
CA ALA A 8 18.31 30.57 2.68
C ALA A 8 18.87 29.26 2.08
N LEU A 9 18.43 28.11 2.59
CA LEU A 9 18.82 26.80 2.04
C LEU A 9 18.30 26.58 0.61
N ILE A 10 17.06 27.00 0.33
CA ILE A 10 16.46 26.91 -1.02
C ILE A 10 17.25 27.77 -1.99
N VAL A 11 17.54 29.03 -1.66
CA VAL A 11 18.30 29.94 -2.52
C VAL A 11 19.71 29.41 -2.78
N GLN A 12 20.39 28.91 -1.75
CA GLN A 12 21.73 28.32 -1.90
C GLN A 12 21.70 27.08 -2.79
N THR A 13 20.68 26.23 -2.64
CA THR A 13 20.56 25.00 -3.40
C THR A 13 20.10 25.27 -4.83
N SER A 14 19.22 26.24 -5.07
CA SER A 14 18.80 26.60 -6.43
C SER A 14 19.97 27.15 -7.24
N ALA A 15 20.81 27.97 -6.61
CA ALA A 15 22.06 28.45 -7.20
C ALA A 15 23.00 27.30 -7.59
N TYR A 16 23.09 26.24 -6.77
CA TYR A 16 23.87 25.03 -7.09
C TYR A 16 23.36 24.33 -8.36
N PHE A 17 22.04 24.29 -8.57
CA PHE A 17 21.42 23.74 -9.79
C PHE A 17 21.35 24.74 -10.96
N GLY A 18 21.96 25.93 -10.83
CA GLY A 18 21.92 26.96 -11.86
C GLY A 18 20.54 27.61 -12.06
N GLN A 19 19.64 27.50 -11.08
CA GLN A 19 18.29 28.06 -11.13
C GLN A 19 18.17 29.31 -10.25
N LYS A 20 17.50 30.32 -10.78
CA LYS A 20 17.12 31.52 -10.04
C LYS A 20 15.61 31.51 -9.84
N PHE A 21 15.19 31.63 -8.58
CA PHE A 21 13.79 31.74 -8.22
C PHE A 21 13.48 33.16 -7.77
N GLU A 22 12.27 33.62 -8.07
CA GLU A 22 11.74 34.85 -7.50
C GLU A 22 11.39 34.64 -6.02
N ASP A 23 11.41 35.73 -5.25
CA ASP A 23 11.21 35.69 -3.80
C ASP A 23 9.88 35.02 -3.40
N HIS A 24 8.82 35.24 -4.18
CA HIS A 24 7.51 34.64 -3.92
C HIS A 24 7.53 33.11 -4.10
N VAL A 25 8.31 32.58 -5.06
CA VAL A 25 8.49 31.14 -5.26
C VAL A 25 9.28 30.53 -4.11
N VAL A 26 10.33 31.22 -3.66
CA VAL A 26 11.12 30.79 -2.49
C VAL A 26 10.26 30.78 -1.22
N GLN A 27 9.36 31.76 -1.06
CA GLN A 27 8.38 31.79 0.02
C GLN A 27 7.46 30.56 -0.03
N MET A 28 6.86 30.26 -1.19
CA MET A 28 5.99 29.09 -1.35
C MET A 28 6.72 27.78 -0.99
N PHE A 29 7.94 27.60 -1.48
CA PHE A 29 8.75 26.42 -1.13
C PHE A 29 9.04 26.32 0.37
N ALA A 30 9.29 27.45 1.04
CA ALA A 30 9.58 27.46 2.46
C ALA A 30 8.33 27.18 3.31
N GLU A 31 7.16 27.68 2.89
CA GLU A 31 5.86 27.37 3.49
C GLU A 31 5.52 25.89 3.35
N ASP A 32 5.73 25.33 2.16
CA ASP A 32 5.54 23.91 1.86
C ASP A 32 6.45 22.98 2.66
N LEU A 33 7.46 23.49 3.37
CA LEU A 33 8.39 22.73 4.21
C LEU A 33 8.39 23.19 5.68
N ALA A 34 7.49 24.11 6.06
CA ALA A 34 7.53 24.78 7.35
C ALA A 34 7.23 23.87 8.57
N ASP A 35 6.58 22.73 8.35
CA ASP A 35 6.31 21.69 9.35
C ASP A 35 7.53 20.80 9.65
N LEU A 36 8.58 20.87 8.82
CA LEU A 36 9.79 20.08 9.00
C LEU A 36 10.87 20.86 9.76
N PRO A 37 11.67 20.21 10.63
CA PRO A 37 12.86 20.82 11.21
C PRO A 37 13.86 21.23 10.13
N VAL A 38 14.51 22.38 10.31
CA VAL A 38 15.46 22.95 9.33
C VAL A 38 16.60 21.98 9.03
N GLU A 39 17.06 21.25 10.04
CA GLU A 39 18.13 20.27 9.96
C GLU A 39 17.76 19.10 9.04
N LYS A 40 16.48 18.69 9.08
CA LYS A 40 15.96 17.61 8.22
C LYS A 40 15.88 18.06 6.77
N VAL A 41 15.43 19.29 6.53
CA VAL A 41 15.40 19.89 5.18
C VAL A 41 16.82 20.02 4.62
N ALA A 42 17.76 20.53 5.42
CA ALA A 42 19.16 20.65 5.02
C ALA A 42 19.80 19.30 4.67
N SER A 43 19.55 18.27 5.49
CA SER A 43 20.02 16.91 5.24
C SER A 43 19.41 16.33 3.95
N ALA A 44 18.11 16.49 3.74
CA ALA A 44 17.42 16.00 2.56
C ALA A 44 17.93 16.66 1.27
N LEU A 45 18.11 17.98 1.27
CA LEU A 45 18.70 18.69 0.14
C LEU A 45 20.14 18.23 -0.16
N LYS A 46 20.94 17.96 0.88
CA LYS A 46 22.30 17.44 0.73
C LYS A 46 22.32 16.04 0.11
N GLU A 47 21.38 15.19 0.50
CA GLU A 47 21.23 13.83 -0.05
C GLU A 47 20.78 13.88 -1.51
N LEU A 48 19.74 14.65 -1.81
CA LEU A 48 19.23 14.81 -3.18
C LEU A 48 20.29 15.37 -4.14
N ARG A 49 21.15 16.30 -3.67
CA ARG A 49 22.28 16.80 -4.45
C ARG A 49 23.35 15.75 -4.76
N ARG A 50 23.47 14.70 -3.94
CA ARG A 50 24.44 13.62 -4.13
C ARG A 50 23.88 12.48 -4.97
N ASP A 51 22.56 12.42 -5.14
CA ASP A 51 21.92 11.40 -5.96
C ASP A 51 22.12 11.74 -7.46
N PRO A 52 22.81 10.88 -8.24
CA PRO A 52 23.02 11.11 -9.68
C PRO A 52 21.71 11.13 -10.48
N LYS A 53 20.59 10.63 -9.93
CA LYS A 53 19.27 10.70 -10.57
C LYS A 53 18.66 12.10 -10.49
N THR A 54 19.09 12.93 -9.54
CA THR A 54 18.59 14.29 -9.36
C THR A 54 19.30 15.25 -10.30
N THR A 55 18.74 15.41 -11.49
CA THR A 55 19.31 16.30 -12.53
C THR A 55 18.77 17.73 -12.48
N ARG A 56 17.70 17.97 -11.73
CA ARG A 56 17.02 19.26 -11.58
C ARG A 56 16.80 19.58 -10.11
N PHE A 57 16.52 20.85 -9.82
CA PHE A 57 16.16 21.26 -8.47
C PHE A 57 14.93 20.45 -7.98
N PRO A 58 14.99 19.83 -6.79
CA PRO A 58 13.93 18.97 -6.31
C PRO A 58 12.70 19.77 -5.88
N LEU A 59 11.51 19.27 -6.20
CA LEU A 59 10.24 19.81 -5.71
C LEU A 59 10.09 19.63 -4.20
N PRO A 60 9.25 20.43 -3.50
CA PRO A 60 9.05 20.28 -2.05
C PRO A 60 8.62 18.86 -1.65
N ALA A 61 7.78 18.21 -2.47
CA ALA A 61 7.36 16.82 -2.27
C ALA A 61 8.54 15.82 -2.23
N ALA A 62 9.53 16.00 -3.10
CA ALA A 62 10.72 15.16 -3.13
C ALA A 62 11.61 15.39 -1.90
N ILE A 63 11.76 16.66 -1.49
CA ILE A 63 12.49 17.03 -0.27
C ILE A 63 11.81 16.40 0.95
N ARG A 64 10.47 16.47 1.04
CA ARG A 64 9.68 15.83 2.10
C ARG A 64 9.88 14.32 2.14
N ALA A 65 9.86 13.65 0.99
CA ALA A 65 10.03 12.21 0.91
C ALA A 65 11.37 11.74 1.52
N VAL A 66 12.44 12.53 1.37
CA VAL A 66 13.75 12.23 1.96
C VAL A 66 13.83 12.70 3.42
N ALA A 67 13.30 13.89 3.74
CA ALA A 67 13.37 14.47 5.09
C ALA A 67 12.53 13.69 6.11
N LYS A 68 11.39 13.15 5.67
CA LYS A 68 10.48 12.31 6.42
C LYS A 68 10.16 11.10 5.54
N PRO A 69 11.05 10.10 5.47
CA PRO A 69 10.76 8.89 4.74
C PRO A 69 9.47 8.32 5.32
N THR A 70 8.43 8.36 4.51
CA THR A 70 7.20 7.67 4.86
C THR A 70 7.60 6.22 4.80
N LEU A 71 7.65 5.54 5.95
CA LEU A 71 7.83 4.10 6.01
C LEU A 71 6.88 3.51 4.98
N VAL A 72 7.45 2.92 3.93
CA VAL A 72 6.67 2.31 2.87
C VAL A 72 5.82 1.28 3.59
N PRO A 73 4.48 1.31 3.46
CA PRO A 73 3.60 0.36 4.13
C PRO A 73 4.05 -1.10 3.96
N GLU A 74 4.75 -1.38 2.86
CA GLU A 74 5.34 -2.67 2.58
C GLU A 74 6.46 -3.09 3.54
N HIS A 75 7.36 -2.20 3.98
CA HIS A 75 8.40 -2.56 4.95
C HIS A 75 7.81 -2.92 6.30
N GLU A 76 6.85 -2.11 6.78
CA GLU A 76 6.14 -2.37 8.03
C GLU A 76 5.31 -3.67 7.95
N ALA A 77 4.72 -3.95 6.79
CA ALA A 77 4.04 -5.20 6.51
C ALA A 77 4.97 -6.43 6.52
N ILE A 78 6.16 -6.31 5.93
CA ILE A 78 7.18 -7.38 5.95
C ILE A 78 7.65 -7.65 7.38
N GLU A 79 7.89 -6.60 8.16
CA GLU A 79 8.28 -6.74 9.57
C GLU A 79 7.18 -7.42 10.38
N ALA A 80 5.92 -7.00 10.23
CA ALA A 80 4.79 -7.58 10.95
C ALA A 80 4.68 -9.09 10.69
N ALA A 81 4.73 -9.52 9.42
CA ALA A 81 4.70 -10.94 9.06
C ALA A 81 5.91 -11.71 9.64
N SER A 82 7.09 -11.09 9.62
CA SER A 82 8.32 -11.71 10.15
C SER A 82 8.28 -11.87 11.67
N ARG A 83 7.69 -10.91 12.40
CA ARG A 83 7.48 -10.98 13.86
C ARG A 83 6.52 -12.11 14.24
N ILE A 84 5.45 -12.32 13.48
CA ILE A 84 4.52 -13.45 13.71
C ILE A 84 5.29 -14.78 13.63
N ILE A 85 6.04 -15.00 12.55
CA ILE A 85 6.82 -16.24 12.34
C ILE A 85 7.82 -16.46 13.49
N ALA A 86 8.56 -15.41 13.85
CA ALA A 86 9.55 -15.48 14.93
C ALA A 86 8.89 -15.77 16.30
N ALA A 87 7.76 -15.13 16.59
CA ALA A 87 7.03 -15.33 17.84
C ALA A 87 6.41 -16.73 17.93
N VAL A 88 5.90 -17.31 16.83
CA VAL A 88 5.40 -18.70 16.83
C VAL A 88 6.52 -19.67 17.21
N ALA A 89 7.70 -19.50 16.62
CA ALA A 89 8.86 -20.35 16.92
C ALA A 89 9.34 -20.22 18.38
N ARG A 90 9.13 -19.07 19.02
CA ARG A 90 9.62 -18.77 20.37
C ARG A 90 8.62 -19.08 21.49
N ILE A 91 7.35 -18.73 21.28
CA ILE A 91 6.30 -18.77 22.32
C ILE A 91 5.49 -20.07 22.25
N GLY A 92 5.18 -20.55 21.04
CA GLY A 92 4.23 -21.64 20.84
C GLY A 92 2.76 -21.23 21.09
N SER A 93 1.85 -22.22 21.08
CA SER A 93 0.40 -21.99 21.03
C SER A 93 -0.24 -21.55 22.36
N TYR A 94 0.33 -21.92 23.50
CA TYR A 94 -0.34 -21.83 24.82
C TYR A 94 -0.26 -20.46 25.51
N ARG A 95 0.44 -19.48 24.93
CA ARG A 95 0.74 -18.19 25.58
C ARG A 95 0.35 -17.01 24.68
N SER A 96 -0.95 -16.90 24.37
CA SER A 96 -1.49 -15.89 23.46
C SER A 96 -1.26 -14.45 23.92
N ASP A 97 -1.33 -14.20 25.23
CA ASP A 97 -1.20 -12.85 25.78
C ASP A 97 0.24 -12.32 25.65
N ASP A 98 1.21 -13.20 25.87
CA ASP A 98 2.62 -12.91 25.64
C ASP A 98 2.93 -12.70 24.16
N ALA A 99 2.27 -13.46 23.29
CA ALA A 99 2.42 -13.33 21.84
C ALA A 99 1.94 -11.97 21.33
N ARG A 100 0.79 -11.47 21.83
CA ARG A 100 0.28 -10.14 21.46
C ARG A 100 1.29 -9.04 21.78
N GLN A 101 1.87 -9.07 22.98
CA GLN A 101 2.83 -8.05 23.41
C GLN A 101 4.10 -8.06 22.54
N GLU A 102 4.57 -9.24 22.14
CA GLU A 102 5.76 -9.37 21.31
C GLU A 102 5.54 -8.93 19.86
N VAL A 103 4.47 -9.41 19.22
CA VAL A 103 4.29 -9.18 17.78
C VAL A 103 3.84 -7.74 17.48
N GLY A 104 3.17 -7.10 18.45
CA GLY A 104 2.63 -5.75 18.35
C GLY A 104 1.25 -5.71 17.67
N GLU A 105 0.57 -4.56 17.77
CA GLU A 105 -0.85 -4.43 17.42
C GLU A 105 -1.16 -4.69 15.93
N LEU A 106 -0.30 -4.25 15.00
CA LEU A 106 -0.50 -4.53 13.57
C LEU A 106 -0.45 -6.03 13.28
N ALA A 107 0.56 -6.72 13.78
CA ALA A 107 0.72 -8.15 13.61
C ALA A 107 -0.40 -8.92 14.33
N TRP A 108 -0.82 -8.46 15.51
CA TRP A 108 -1.94 -9.04 16.23
C TRP A 108 -3.26 -8.91 15.47
N ALA A 109 -3.52 -7.78 14.79
CA ALA A 109 -4.69 -7.63 13.95
C ALA A 109 -4.71 -8.61 12.77
N ILE A 110 -3.55 -9.01 12.26
CA ILE A 110 -3.43 -10.08 11.24
C ILE A 110 -3.78 -11.42 11.87
N VAL A 111 -3.18 -11.77 13.02
CA VAL A 111 -3.47 -13.00 13.77
C VAL A 111 -4.96 -13.14 14.06
N GLN A 112 -5.63 -12.07 14.47
CA GLN A 112 -7.08 -12.07 14.71
C GLN A 112 -7.89 -12.29 13.42
N SER A 113 -7.41 -11.79 12.29
CA SER A 113 -8.07 -12.01 10.99
C SER A 113 -7.93 -13.46 10.52
N GLU A 114 -6.89 -14.17 10.99
CA GLU A 114 -6.65 -15.60 10.77
C GLU A 114 -7.33 -16.48 11.83
N GLY A 115 -8.25 -15.96 12.64
CA GLY A 115 -8.97 -16.77 13.64
C GLY A 115 -8.21 -16.97 14.97
N GLY A 116 -7.14 -16.21 15.22
CA GLY A 116 -6.45 -16.15 16.50
C GLY A 116 -5.09 -16.86 16.51
N TRP A 117 -4.38 -16.72 17.64
CA TRP A 117 -2.99 -17.17 17.79
C TRP A 117 -2.83 -18.68 17.66
N GLU A 118 -3.73 -19.45 18.28
CA GLU A 118 -3.70 -20.90 18.22
C GLU A 118 -3.82 -21.42 16.78
N ASN A 119 -4.75 -20.85 16.00
CA ASN A 119 -4.92 -21.23 14.60
C ASN A 119 -3.67 -20.90 13.76
N VAL A 120 -3.07 -19.72 13.98
CA VAL A 120 -1.80 -19.35 13.33
C VAL A 120 -0.69 -20.34 13.67
N CYS A 121 -0.58 -20.78 14.93
CA CYS A 121 0.41 -21.78 15.33
C CYS A 121 0.16 -23.16 14.70
N GLN A 122 -1.09 -23.57 14.53
CA GLN A 122 -1.45 -24.84 13.89
C GLN A 122 -1.23 -24.80 12.37
N MET A 123 -1.52 -23.65 11.76
CA MET A 123 -1.36 -23.46 10.31
C MET A 123 0.09 -23.32 9.89
N LEU A 124 0.95 -22.69 10.70
CA LEU A 124 2.33 -22.41 10.30
C LEU A 124 3.19 -23.68 10.29
N THR A 125 3.47 -24.19 9.09
CA THR A 125 4.38 -25.31 8.85
C THR A 125 5.56 -24.88 7.99
N HIS A 126 6.60 -25.71 7.90
CA HIS A 126 7.74 -25.42 7.03
C HIS A 126 7.31 -25.30 5.56
N ASP A 127 6.38 -26.15 5.13
CA ASP A 127 5.95 -26.27 3.73
C ASP A 127 5.13 -25.07 3.25
N ASN A 128 4.40 -24.40 4.15
CA ASN A 128 3.55 -23.25 3.80
C ASN A 128 4.06 -21.90 4.31
N LEU A 129 5.23 -21.85 4.95
CA LEU A 129 5.81 -20.63 5.53
C LEU A 129 5.91 -19.49 4.51
N SER A 130 6.40 -19.77 3.31
CA SER A 130 6.57 -18.75 2.26
C SER A 130 5.22 -18.18 1.80
N ILE A 131 4.20 -19.04 1.69
CA ILE A 131 2.84 -18.67 1.30
C ILE A 131 2.19 -17.81 2.38
N LEU A 132 2.22 -18.28 3.63
CA LEU A 132 1.65 -17.55 4.77
C LEU A 132 2.34 -16.20 4.97
N ARG A 133 3.67 -16.14 4.84
CA ARG A 133 4.42 -14.87 4.93
C ARG A 133 3.95 -13.86 3.88
N ALA A 134 3.75 -14.31 2.64
CA ALA A 134 3.25 -13.45 1.57
C ALA A 134 1.81 -12.98 1.84
N GLN A 135 0.93 -13.90 2.27
CA GLN A 135 -0.45 -13.58 2.61
C GLN A 135 -0.53 -12.57 3.76
N TRP A 136 0.21 -12.78 4.85
CA TRP A 136 0.25 -11.87 5.99
C TRP A 136 0.83 -10.51 5.62
N LYS A 137 1.83 -10.45 4.72
CA LYS A 137 2.30 -9.18 4.15
C LYS A 137 1.16 -8.44 3.45
N HIS A 138 0.40 -9.11 2.59
CA HIS A 138 -0.72 -8.48 1.87
C HIS A 138 -1.82 -8.01 2.84
N LEU A 139 -2.14 -8.79 3.87
CA LEU A 139 -3.09 -8.39 4.90
C LEU A 139 -2.60 -7.17 5.68
N ALA A 140 -1.32 -7.13 6.06
CA ALA A 140 -0.73 -5.99 6.76
C ALA A 140 -0.82 -4.70 5.93
N VAL A 141 -0.51 -4.76 4.62
CA VAL A 141 -0.67 -3.60 3.71
C VAL A 141 -2.13 -3.12 3.69
N SER A 142 -3.09 -4.03 3.61
CA SER A 142 -4.51 -3.71 3.64
C SER A 142 -4.93 -3.04 4.96
N LYS A 143 -4.47 -3.55 6.10
CA LYS A 143 -4.75 -2.97 7.43
C LYS A 143 -4.11 -1.59 7.61
N LEU A 144 -2.89 -1.39 7.12
CA LEU A 144 -2.23 -0.08 7.13
C LEU A 144 -2.96 0.94 6.25
N ALA A 145 -3.46 0.51 5.09
CA ALA A 145 -4.28 1.36 4.24
C ALA A 145 -5.62 1.72 4.92
N GLN A 146 -6.26 0.78 5.62
CA GLN A 146 -7.48 1.03 6.40
C GLN A 146 -7.24 2.01 7.55
N ALA A 147 -6.13 1.85 8.30
CA ALA A 147 -5.78 2.73 9.41
C ALA A 147 -5.50 4.18 8.95
N LYS A 148 -4.86 4.34 7.79
CA LYS A 148 -4.64 5.66 7.17
C LYS A 148 -5.91 6.23 6.53
N GLY A 149 -6.78 5.35 6.04
CA GLY A 149 -8.00 5.71 5.32
C GLY A 149 -9.19 6.04 6.21
N GLY A 150 -9.28 5.52 7.44
CA GLY A 150 -10.29 5.84 8.46
C GLY A 150 -11.77 5.59 8.11
N GLN A 151 -12.16 5.59 6.83
CA GLN A 151 -13.54 5.57 6.34
C GLN A 151 -13.56 5.08 4.88
N PHE A 152 -13.41 3.78 4.65
CA PHE A 152 -14.14 3.17 3.53
C PHE A 152 -15.35 2.50 4.16
N THR A 153 -16.44 3.26 4.31
CA THR A 153 -17.72 2.72 4.78
C THR A 153 -18.11 1.53 3.90
N ALA A 154 -18.80 0.57 4.51
CA ALA A 154 -19.28 -0.66 3.90
C ALA A 154 -20.15 -0.48 2.62
N GLN A 155 -20.39 0.74 2.14
CA GLN A 155 -21.15 1.06 0.93
C GLN A 155 -20.41 0.75 -0.38
N SER A 156 -19.07 0.71 -0.40
CA SER A 156 -18.33 0.52 -1.67
C SER A 156 -18.34 -0.93 -2.19
N ARG A 157 -18.92 -1.89 -1.46
CA ARG A 157 -19.10 -3.27 -1.93
C ARG A 157 -20.44 -3.52 -2.64
N LEU A 158 -21.40 -2.60 -2.56
CA LEU A 158 -22.76 -2.81 -3.10
C LEU A 158 -23.00 -2.18 -4.48
N SER A 159 -22.11 -1.32 -4.99
CA SER A 159 -22.29 -0.69 -6.31
C SER A 159 -21.87 -1.57 -7.49
N LEU A 160 -21.16 -2.69 -7.27
CA LEU A 160 -20.73 -3.61 -8.34
C LEU A 160 -21.69 -4.79 -8.57
N ARG A 161 -22.85 -4.83 -7.89
CA ARG A 161 -23.82 -5.93 -8.00
C ARG A 161 -25.17 -5.57 -8.65
N GLN A 162 -25.40 -4.33 -9.07
CA GLN A 162 -26.70 -3.89 -9.60
C GLN A 162 -26.74 -3.54 -11.10
N GLU A 163 -25.64 -3.68 -11.84
CA GLU A 163 -25.67 -3.47 -13.31
C GLU A 163 -25.95 -4.73 -14.14
N SER A 164 -26.38 -5.83 -13.52
CA SER A 164 -26.98 -6.97 -14.25
C SER A 164 -28.51 -6.95 -14.15
N ARG A 165 -29.13 -5.82 -14.54
CA ARG A 165 -30.50 -5.85 -15.07
C ARG A 165 -30.40 -5.95 -16.59
N ILE A 166 -30.36 -7.18 -17.07
CA ILE A 166 -30.70 -7.49 -18.46
C ILE A 166 -32.16 -7.04 -18.63
N PRO A 167 -32.48 -6.11 -19.55
CA PRO A 167 -33.86 -5.87 -19.89
C PRO A 167 -34.41 -7.09 -20.62
N GLU A 168 -35.41 -7.72 -19.99
CA GLU A 168 -36.27 -8.73 -20.62
C GLU A 168 -37.02 -8.05 -21.77
N VAL A 169 -36.49 -8.20 -22.98
CA VAL A 169 -37.19 -7.87 -24.22
C VAL A 169 -37.18 -9.14 -25.06
N LEU A 170 -38.31 -9.85 -25.03
CA LEU A 170 -38.67 -10.82 -26.06
C LEU A 170 -39.04 -10.07 -27.33
N PRO A 171 -38.47 -10.44 -28.49
CA PRO A 171 -39.16 -10.27 -29.76
C PRO A 171 -39.69 -11.62 -30.25
N ASP A 172 -41.01 -11.63 -30.47
CA ASP A 172 -41.73 -12.65 -31.20
C ASP A 172 -41.18 -12.82 -32.64
N SER A 173 -41.20 -14.08 -33.08
CA SER A 173 -41.29 -14.53 -34.46
C SER A 173 -40.14 -14.19 -35.42
N GLU A 174 -39.29 -15.17 -35.75
CA GLU A 174 -39.04 -15.48 -37.16
C GLU A 174 -38.47 -16.90 -37.39
N LYS A 175 -39.31 -17.68 -38.08
CA LYS A 175 -39.11 -18.91 -38.83
C LYS A 175 -37.64 -19.32 -39.10
N LEU A 176 -37.24 -20.47 -38.54
CA LEU A 176 -36.21 -21.31 -39.16
C LEU A 176 -36.80 -22.69 -39.46
N HIS A 177 -36.95 -22.93 -40.76
CA HIS A 177 -37.36 -24.17 -41.37
C HIS A 177 -36.51 -25.34 -40.85
N PHE A 178 -37.17 -26.26 -40.16
CA PHE A 178 -36.69 -27.61 -39.93
C PHE A 178 -36.79 -28.37 -41.26
N LYS A 179 -35.68 -28.48 -42.00
CA LYS A 179 -35.56 -29.47 -43.07
C LYS A 179 -35.06 -30.76 -42.44
N GLU A 180 -36.00 -31.66 -42.21
CA GLU A 180 -35.73 -33.10 -42.12
C GLU A 180 -34.96 -33.53 -43.37
N ASN A 181 -33.86 -34.26 -43.17
CA ASN A 181 -33.40 -35.22 -44.16
C ASN A 181 -32.81 -36.42 -43.43
N ASN A 182 -33.70 -37.40 -43.24
CA ASN A 182 -33.37 -38.81 -43.14
C ASN A 182 -32.56 -39.23 -44.37
N HIS A 183 -31.38 -39.80 -44.17
CA HIS A 183 -30.93 -40.90 -45.01
C HIS A 183 -29.98 -41.79 -44.21
N PHE A 184 -30.58 -42.78 -43.55
CA PHE A 184 -29.90 -43.94 -43.00
C PHE A 184 -30.56 -45.13 -43.71
N ASP A 185 -29.97 -45.56 -44.82
CA ASP A 185 -30.28 -46.87 -45.39
C ASP A 185 -29.01 -47.73 -45.40
N LYS A 186 -29.23 -48.92 -44.83
CA LYS A 186 -28.36 -50.08 -44.84
C LYS A 186 -28.34 -50.66 -46.25
N GLU A 187 -27.26 -51.35 -46.63
CA GLU A 187 -27.32 -52.77 -47.01
C GLU A 187 -25.95 -53.35 -47.38
N VAL A 188 -25.73 -54.56 -46.83
CA VAL A 188 -24.87 -55.70 -47.24
C VAL A 188 -23.35 -55.53 -47.28
#